data_AF-A0A2T2NXM8-F1
#
_entry.id   AF-A0A2T2NXM8-F1
#
_cell.length_a   1.000
_cell.length_b   1.000
_cell.length_c   1.000
_cell.angle_alpha   90.00
_cell.angle_beta   90.00
_cell.angle_gamma   90.00
#
_symmetry.space_group_name_H-M   'P 1'
#
loop_
_entity.id
_entity.type
_entity.pdbx_description
1 polymer ?
#
loop_
_entity_poly.entity_id
_entity_poly.type
_entity_poly.pdbx_seq_one_letter_code
_entity_poly.pdbx_strand_id
1 'polypeptide(L)'
;MPGVLSTDSAAAPPFSPAATVDSVNFPKTGSEYSETYCKQVMLDLVPYLLRILSLSTLFQKSPVDSYTVSLETLWNRLCAGHLCPTPMHTPVNYSATVRAKAHIWADADPASRPLEDFEDVYYALLARLQECAHALAMRLTSSFNEPSDPIYETTDELGPSIHDFSAALSTFWDMLNSPAYATTLDAAVRAGRFKALYAEILAQHSKGNITRADAIELLEDLYSCDVEDPRSEDLHGLAWIGGWSPAMIGAWLDEKYRIVLAVEKTEARRLRRRQRREEHYFKQLQQRIHQQRLAIEKQKQMAYGGMQAREWEEKKIRVSQYRAYLRRLVAGKHSVYQAVEMPEYY
;
A
#
# COMPACT_ATOMS: atom_id res chain seq x y z
N MET A 1 -12.49 54.21 35.23
CA MET A 1 -12.35 52.77 35.50
C MET A 1 -11.92 52.10 34.21
N PRO A 2 -10.63 51.82 33.99
CA PRO A 2 -10.19 51.07 32.83
C PRO A 2 -10.69 49.62 32.98
N GLY A 3 -11.40 49.14 31.97
CA GLY A 3 -11.90 47.77 31.91
C GLY A 3 -10.73 46.80 31.87
N VAL A 4 -10.70 45.88 32.82
CA VAL A 4 -9.84 44.69 32.79
C VAL A 4 -10.42 43.81 31.69
N LEU A 5 -9.90 43.95 30.46
CA LEU A 5 -10.02 42.91 29.46
C LEU A 5 -9.21 41.73 30.01
N SER A 6 -9.91 40.77 30.63
CA SER A 6 -9.34 39.45 30.84
C SER A 6 -8.92 38.92 29.49
N THR A 7 -7.62 38.97 29.22
CA THR A 7 -6.99 38.19 28.17
C THR A 7 -7.01 36.74 28.62
N ASP A 8 -8.20 36.12 28.61
CA ASP A 8 -8.30 34.68 28.48
C ASP A 8 -7.70 34.39 27.11
N SER A 9 -6.41 34.08 27.15
CA SER A 9 -5.60 33.77 25.97
C SER A 9 -6.35 32.75 25.15
N ALA A 10 -6.74 33.11 23.93
CA ALA A 10 -7.38 32.24 22.94
C ALA A 10 -6.48 31.07 22.48
N ALA A 11 -5.39 30.80 23.20
CA ALA A 11 -4.49 29.70 22.94
C ALA A 11 -5.05 28.40 23.51
N ALA A 12 -5.05 27.35 22.69
CA ALA A 12 -5.34 26.00 23.16
C ALA A 12 -4.38 25.61 24.31
N PRO A 13 -4.89 24.94 25.37
CA PRO A 13 -4.03 24.51 26.47
C PRO A 13 -2.95 23.55 25.96
N PRO A 14 -1.71 23.63 26.48
CA PRO A 14 -0.68 22.68 26.11
C PRO A 14 -1.09 21.27 26.56
N PHE A 15 -0.61 20.28 25.83
CA PHE A 15 -0.75 18.89 26.22
C PHE A 15 -0.15 18.61 27.60
N SER A 16 -0.70 17.62 28.29
CA SER A 16 -0.12 17.08 29.51
C SER A 16 1.30 16.55 29.24
N PRO A 17 2.20 16.56 30.23
CA PRO A 17 3.52 15.95 30.08
C PRO A 17 3.38 14.47 29.67
N ALA A 18 4.23 14.03 28.74
CA ALA A 18 4.27 12.63 28.33
C ALA A 18 4.64 11.72 29.51
N ALA A 19 4.23 10.45 29.45
CA ALA A 19 4.63 9.44 30.42
C ALA A 19 6.16 9.36 30.53
N THR A 20 6.66 9.23 31.76
CA THR A 20 8.09 9.05 32.03
C THR A 20 8.44 7.56 32.05
N VAL A 21 9.72 7.26 31.79
CA VAL A 21 10.29 5.91 31.92
C VAL A 21 9.92 5.30 33.29
N ASP A 22 10.07 6.08 34.35
CA ASP A 22 9.77 5.64 35.72
C ASP A 22 8.28 5.30 35.90
N SER A 23 7.37 6.09 35.32
CA SER A 23 5.93 5.85 35.47
C SER A 23 5.46 4.55 34.81
N VAL A 24 6.18 4.09 33.79
CA VAL A 24 5.87 2.89 33.02
C VAL A 24 6.60 1.67 33.56
N ASN A 25 7.85 1.83 34.03
CA ASN A 25 8.62 0.78 34.69
C ASN A 25 8.12 0.45 36.10
N PHE A 26 7.48 1.42 36.77
CA PHE A 26 6.89 1.25 38.10
C PHE A 26 5.39 1.57 38.08
N PRO A 27 4.59 0.78 37.33
CA PRO A 27 3.17 1.01 37.23
C PRO A 27 2.51 0.77 38.59
N LYS A 28 1.45 1.52 38.89
CA LYS A 28 0.62 1.22 40.06
C LYS A 28 0.00 -0.16 39.87
N THR A 29 -0.01 -0.98 40.91
CA THR A 29 -0.56 -2.34 40.84
C THR A 29 -1.99 -2.33 40.28
N GLY A 30 -2.25 -3.12 39.23
CA GLY A 30 -3.57 -3.19 38.58
C GLY A 30 -3.90 -2.04 37.63
N SER A 31 -2.90 -1.24 37.21
CA SER A 31 -3.11 -0.13 36.27
C SER A 31 -2.95 -0.48 34.80
N GLU A 32 -2.84 -1.76 34.42
CA GLU A 32 -2.68 -2.15 33.02
C GLU A 32 -4.00 -2.13 32.25
N TYR A 33 -3.94 -1.66 31.01
CA TYR A 33 -5.04 -1.85 30.07
C TYR A 33 -4.92 -3.19 29.36
N SER A 34 -6.07 -3.76 28.97
CA SER A 34 -6.05 -4.96 28.13
C SER A 34 -5.47 -4.65 26.75
N GLU A 35 -4.72 -5.57 26.16
CA GLU A 35 -4.19 -5.39 24.79
C GLU A 35 -5.28 -5.09 23.77
N THR A 36 -6.44 -5.75 23.90
CA THR A 36 -7.61 -5.54 23.03
C THR A 36 -8.08 -4.08 23.07
N TYR A 37 -8.13 -3.49 24.27
CA TYR A 37 -8.47 -2.08 24.42
C TYR A 37 -7.43 -1.18 23.75
N CYS A 38 -6.14 -1.43 23.99
CA CYS A 38 -5.07 -0.63 23.38
C CYS A 38 -5.13 -0.65 21.85
N LYS A 39 -5.35 -1.85 21.26
CA LYS A 39 -5.58 -2.01 19.82
C LYS A 39 -6.79 -1.21 19.36
N GLN A 40 -7.95 -1.41 20.00
CA GLN A 40 -9.20 -0.75 19.60
C GLN A 40 -9.06 0.78 19.56
N VAL A 41 -8.40 1.36 20.58
CA VAL A 41 -8.10 2.79 20.61
C VAL A 41 -7.33 3.23 19.35
N MET A 42 -6.26 2.51 18.96
CA MET A 42 -5.53 2.86 17.72
C MET A 42 -6.36 2.63 16.46
N LEU A 43 -7.13 1.54 16.40
CA LEU A 43 -8.00 1.22 15.27
C LEU A 43 -9.09 2.27 15.05
N ASP A 44 -9.56 2.93 16.10
CA ASP A 44 -10.57 3.99 16.02
C ASP A 44 -9.94 5.36 15.75
N LEU A 45 -8.85 5.69 16.46
CA LEU A 45 -8.23 7.02 16.38
C LEU A 45 -7.52 7.28 15.05
N VAL A 46 -6.82 6.28 14.49
CA VAL A 46 -6.03 6.49 13.28
C VAL A 46 -6.93 6.83 12.08
N PRO A 47 -7.98 6.06 11.75
CA PRO A 47 -8.89 6.41 10.66
C PRO A 47 -9.62 7.74 10.90
N TYR A 48 -10.03 8.02 12.14
CA TYR A 48 -10.66 9.29 12.51
C TYR A 48 -9.74 10.48 12.18
N LEU A 49 -8.48 10.41 12.63
CA LEU A 49 -7.51 11.48 12.41
C LEU A 49 -7.15 11.61 10.92
N LEU A 50 -6.94 10.49 10.21
CA LEU A 50 -6.69 10.51 8.76
C LEU A 50 -7.85 11.11 7.97
N ARG A 51 -9.10 10.81 8.35
CA ARG A 51 -10.29 11.44 7.74
C ARG A 51 -10.23 12.96 7.90
N ILE A 52 -10.04 13.46 9.11
CA ILE A 52 -9.96 14.91 9.37
C ILE A 52 -8.83 15.55 8.56
N LEU A 53 -7.64 14.95 8.54
CA LEU A 53 -6.49 15.45 7.78
C LEU A 53 -6.75 15.47 6.27
N SER A 54 -7.51 14.50 5.75
CA SER A 54 -7.83 14.42 4.32
C SER A 54 -8.83 15.50 3.86
N LEU A 55 -9.78 15.86 4.73
CA LEU A 55 -10.85 16.82 4.46
C LEU A 55 -10.42 18.26 4.77
N SER A 56 -9.53 18.45 5.74
CA SER A 56 -9.11 19.78 6.18
C SER A 56 -8.10 20.43 5.23
N THR A 57 -8.24 21.75 5.07
CA THR A 57 -7.23 22.63 4.47
C THR A 57 -6.32 23.28 5.52
N LEU A 58 -6.61 23.08 6.81
CA LEU A 58 -5.87 23.70 7.90
C LEU A 58 -4.48 23.08 8.08
N PHE A 59 -4.38 21.79 7.79
CA PHE A 59 -3.16 20.99 7.92
C PHE A 59 -2.47 20.82 6.57
N GLN A 60 -1.14 20.72 6.59
CA GLN A 60 -0.39 20.41 5.38
C GLN A 60 -0.75 18.99 4.93
N LYS A 61 -1.17 18.86 3.66
CA LYS A 61 -1.39 17.54 3.07
C LYS A 61 -0.05 16.82 3.01
N SER A 62 0.00 15.62 3.58
CA SER A 62 1.17 14.75 3.46
C SER A 62 1.41 14.46 1.97
N PRO A 63 2.68 14.41 1.51
CA PRO A 63 2.95 13.99 0.15
C PRO A 63 2.37 12.58 -0.10
N VAL A 64 1.71 12.41 -1.25
CA VAL A 64 1.05 11.15 -1.68
C VAL A 64 2.08 10.05 -2.04
N ASP A 65 3.33 10.14 -1.58
CA ASP A 65 4.34 9.11 -1.84
C ASP A 65 4.18 7.97 -0.83
N SER A 66 3.66 6.83 -1.29
CA SER A 66 3.54 5.59 -0.49
C SER A 66 4.88 5.04 0.02
N TYR A 67 6.00 5.65 -0.35
CA TYR A 67 7.35 5.31 0.11
C TYR A 67 7.97 6.39 1.01
N THR A 68 7.17 7.32 1.53
CA THR A 68 7.55 8.25 2.59
C THR A 68 6.88 7.83 3.89
N VAL A 69 7.60 7.87 5.01
CA VAL A 69 7.00 7.47 6.29
C VAL A 69 6.02 8.54 6.75
N SER A 70 4.80 8.12 7.00
CA SER A 70 3.72 8.94 7.51
C SER A 70 2.75 8.05 8.27
N LEU A 71 1.87 8.65 9.09
CA LEU A 71 0.80 7.91 9.75
C LEU A 71 -0.04 7.12 8.73
N GLU A 72 -0.37 7.74 7.60
CA GLU A 72 -1.14 7.09 6.53
C GLU A 72 -0.38 5.92 5.91
N THR A 73 0.91 6.10 5.61
CA THR A 73 1.74 5.03 5.03
C THR A 73 1.84 3.84 5.99
N LEU A 74 2.11 4.08 7.27
CA LEU A 74 2.26 3.03 8.27
C LEU A 74 0.93 2.33 8.57
N TRP A 75 -0.16 3.08 8.63
CA TRP A 75 -1.51 2.53 8.76
C TRP A 75 -1.88 1.63 7.56
N ASN A 76 -1.70 2.13 6.34
CA ASN A 76 -1.96 1.35 5.13
C ASN A 76 -1.11 0.09 5.08
N ARG A 77 0.13 0.15 5.58
CA ARG A 77 1.00 -1.01 5.70
C ARG A 77 0.47 -2.03 6.69
N LEU A 78 0.03 -1.58 7.86
CA LEU A 78 -0.57 -2.44 8.89
C LEU A 78 -1.80 -3.18 8.32
N CYS A 79 -2.70 -2.45 7.66
CA CYS A 79 -3.91 -2.99 7.01
C CYS A 79 -3.63 -3.91 5.81
N ALA A 80 -2.49 -3.72 5.14
CA ALA A 80 -2.07 -4.60 4.05
C ALA A 80 -1.28 -5.84 4.55
N GLY A 81 -1.17 -6.03 5.87
CA GLY A 81 -0.47 -7.18 6.46
C GLY A 81 1.05 -7.09 6.35
N HIS A 82 1.61 -5.91 6.08
CA HIS A 82 3.07 -5.76 6.09
C HIS A 82 3.61 -5.91 7.52
N LEU A 83 4.77 -6.56 7.62
CA LEU A 83 5.52 -6.68 8.86
C LEU A 83 6.25 -5.37 9.19
N CYS A 84 6.25 -5.00 10.47
CA CYS A 84 7.03 -3.88 10.96
C CYS A 84 8.53 -4.28 10.96
N PRO A 85 9.43 -3.39 10.53
CA PRO A 85 10.87 -3.63 10.64
C PRO A 85 11.25 -3.75 12.11
N THR A 86 11.72 -4.92 12.51
CA THR A 86 12.23 -5.13 13.87
C THR A 86 13.51 -4.31 14.06
N PRO A 87 13.70 -3.58 15.18
CA PRO A 87 14.90 -2.77 15.44
C PRO A 87 16.16 -3.60 15.75
N MET A 88 16.16 -4.90 15.44
CA MET A 88 17.33 -5.78 15.61
C MET A 88 18.46 -5.27 14.74
N HIS A 89 19.71 -5.35 15.24
CA HIS A 89 20.91 -4.90 14.55
C HIS A 89 20.87 -5.25 13.07
N THR A 90 20.91 -4.24 12.20
CA THR A 90 20.86 -4.43 10.75
C THR A 90 22.14 -5.17 10.31
N PRO A 91 22.06 -6.45 9.89
CA PRO A 91 23.24 -7.18 9.47
C PRO A 91 23.85 -6.56 8.20
N VAL A 92 25.14 -6.81 8.00
CA VAL A 92 25.79 -6.64 6.70
C VAL A 92 25.01 -7.51 5.71
N ASN A 93 24.21 -6.90 4.82
CA ASN A 93 23.19 -7.50 3.93
C ASN A 93 21.70 -7.36 4.33
N TYR A 94 21.34 -6.43 5.21
CA TYR A 94 19.94 -6.17 5.56
C TYR A 94 19.01 -5.99 4.33
N SER A 95 19.46 -5.35 3.25
CA SER A 95 18.65 -5.20 2.03
C SER A 95 18.31 -6.51 1.31
N ALA A 96 19.14 -7.54 1.44
CA ALA A 96 18.87 -8.87 0.90
C ALA A 96 17.87 -9.62 1.79
N THR A 97 18.03 -9.50 3.11
CA THR A 97 17.07 -10.04 4.09
C THR A 97 15.70 -9.41 3.95
N VAL A 98 15.62 -8.09 3.81
CA VAL A 98 14.37 -7.35 3.53
C VAL A 98 13.74 -7.84 2.24
N ARG A 99 14.51 -8.03 1.16
CA ARG A 99 13.99 -8.62 -0.09
C ARG A 99 13.46 -10.04 0.10
N ALA A 100 14.15 -10.87 0.87
CA ALA A 100 13.70 -12.23 1.15
C ALA A 100 12.41 -12.25 1.99
N LYS A 101 12.25 -11.28 2.91
CA LYS A 101 11.07 -11.13 3.77
C LYS A 101 9.94 -10.32 3.14
N ALA A 102 10.16 -9.65 2.00
CA ALA A 102 9.16 -8.77 1.36
C ALA A 102 7.86 -9.51 0.95
N HIS A 103 7.90 -10.84 0.87
CA HIS A 103 6.76 -11.70 0.53
C HIS A 103 6.13 -12.38 1.76
N ILE A 104 6.66 -12.15 2.96
CA ILE A 104 6.11 -12.67 4.21
C ILE A 104 5.13 -11.64 4.74
N TRP A 105 3.85 -11.99 4.75
CA TRP A 105 2.77 -11.10 5.16
C TRP A 105 2.14 -11.67 6.42
N ALA A 106 1.79 -10.79 7.35
CA ALA A 106 0.94 -11.12 8.49
C ALA A 106 -0.52 -11.18 8.06
N ASP A 107 -1.40 -11.51 9.00
CA ASP A 107 -2.84 -11.38 8.80
C ASP A 107 -3.19 -9.95 8.36
N ALA A 108 -4.03 -9.86 7.34
CA ALA A 108 -4.43 -8.57 6.78
C ALA A 108 -5.40 -7.82 7.69
N ASP A 109 -6.13 -8.51 8.57
CA ASP A 109 -7.03 -7.87 9.53
C ASP A 109 -6.24 -7.29 10.71
N PRO A 110 -6.17 -5.94 10.87
CA PRO A 110 -5.45 -5.34 11.98
C PRO A 110 -5.95 -5.78 13.35
N ALA A 111 -7.24 -6.13 13.50
CA ALA A 111 -7.81 -6.50 14.79
C ALA A 111 -7.25 -7.84 15.32
N SER A 112 -6.94 -8.78 14.42
CA SER A 112 -6.37 -10.08 14.79
C SER A 112 -4.86 -10.02 15.07
N ARG A 113 -4.19 -8.94 14.64
CA ARG A 113 -2.74 -8.77 14.83
C ARG A 113 -2.37 -8.60 16.31
N PRO A 114 -1.16 -9.03 16.69
CA PRO A 114 -0.68 -8.85 18.05
C PRO A 114 -0.32 -7.37 18.29
N LEU A 115 -0.35 -6.92 19.55
CA LEU A 115 -0.26 -5.49 19.88
C LEU A 115 1.11 -4.88 19.48
N GLU A 116 2.19 -5.66 19.51
CA GLU A 116 3.53 -5.22 19.12
C GLU A 116 3.61 -4.69 17.68
N ASP A 117 2.74 -5.16 16.78
CA ASP A 117 2.72 -4.69 15.39
C ASP A 117 2.28 -3.23 15.26
N PHE A 118 1.64 -2.68 16.30
CA PHE A 118 1.15 -1.31 16.32
C PHE A 118 2.19 -0.29 16.81
N GLU A 119 3.40 -0.72 17.22
CA GLU A 119 4.46 0.15 17.76
C GLU A 119 4.71 1.39 16.87
N ASP A 120 4.94 1.19 15.58
CA ASP A 120 5.27 2.28 14.67
C ASP A 120 4.08 3.21 14.39
N VAL A 121 2.87 2.64 14.36
CA VAL A 121 1.63 3.40 14.20
C VAL A 121 1.38 4.26 15.43
N TYR A 122 1.63 3.73 16.63
CA TYR A 122 1.57 4.46 17.89
C TYR A 122 2.50 5.69 17.87
N TYR A 123 3.77 5.52 17.46
CA TYR A 123 4.70 6.64 17.36
C TYR A 123 4.27 7.69 16.34
N ALA A 124 3.85 7.25 15.15
CA ALA A 124 3.38 8.16 14.11
C ALA A 124 2.09 8.89 14.52
N LEU A 125 1.22 8.24 15.30
CA LEU A 125 0.01 8.83 15.84
C LEU A 125 0.34 9.93 16.86
N LEU A 126 1.24 9.67 17.80
CA LEU A 126 1.69 10.68 18.78
C LEU A 126 2.31 11.90 18.10
N ALA A 127 3.22 11.69 17.13
CA ALA A 127 3.80 12.78 16.35
C ALA A 127 2.72 13.60 15.63
N ARG A 128 1.73 12.92 15.04
CA ARG A 128 0.65 13.59 14.32
C ARG A 128 -0.27 14.38 15.24
N LEU A 129 -0.59 13.88 16.44
CA LEU A 129 -1.37 14.61 17.43
C LEU A 129 -0.68 15.91 17.84
N GLN A 130 0.64 15.85 18.12
CA GLN A 130 1.45 17.02 18.43
C GLN A 130 1.50 18.03 17.28
N GLU A 131 1.68 17.57 16.03
CA GLU A 131 1.64 18.45 14.85
C GLU A 131 0.30 19.16 14.70
N CYS A 132 -0.81 18.44 14.88
CA CYS A 132 -2.15 19.02 14.78
C CYS A 132 -2.36 20.07 15.87
N ALA A 133 -2.04 19.75 17.13
CA ALA A 133 -2.19 20.69 18.24
C ALA A 133 -1.33 21.95 18.05
N HIS A 134 -0.08 21.79 17.61
CA HIS A 134 0.79 22.92 17.32
C HIS A 134 0.25 23.80 16.18
N ALA A 135 -0.23 23.19 15.09
CA ALA A 135 -0.80 23.92 13.97
C ALA A 135 -2.05 24.73 14.37
N LEU A 136 -2.93 24.16 15.20
CA LEU A 136 -4.11 24.88 15.71
C LEU A 136 -3.71 26.02 16.65
N ALA A 137 -2.79 25.79 17.58
CA ALA A 137 -2.29 26.82 18.48
C ALA A 137 -1.68 28.01 17.71
N MET A 138 -0.90 27.74 16.65
CA MET A 138 -0.33 28.78 15.80
C MET A 138 -1.41 29.59 15.06
N ARG A 139 -2.49 28.95 14.58
CA ARG A 139 -3.60 29.62 13.90
C ARG A 139 -4.43 30.50 14.85
N LEU A 140 -4.70 30.01 16.05
CA LEU A 140 -5.44 30.75 17.07
C LEU A 140 -4.64 31.95 17.58
N THR A 141 -3.35 31.77 17.86
CA THR A 141 -2.47 32.86 18.34
C THR A 141 -2.25 33.95 17.29
N SER A 142 -2.29 33.61 16.00
CA SER A 142 -2.19 34.58 14.90
C SER A 142 -3.53 35.22 14.50
N SER A 143 -4.64 34.83 15.15
CA SER A 143 -5.99 35.33 14.85
C SER A 143 -6.43 35.11 13.39
N PHE A 144 -5.84 34.13 12.68
CA PHE A 144 -6.32 33.73 11.35
C PHE A 144 -7.63 32.95 11.42
N ASN A 145 -7.91 32.34 12.57
CA ASN A 145 -9.08 31.52 12.81
C ASN A 145 -9.66 31.82 14.19
N GLU A 146 -10.98 31.73 14.30
CA GLU A 146 -11.69 31.76 15.58
C GLU A 146 -11.86 30.34 16.14
N PRO A 147 -11.94 30.14 17.46
CA PRO A 147 -12.15 28.82 18.06
C PRO A 147 -13.40 28.08 17.57
N SER A 148 -14.44 28.84 17.16
CA SER A 148 -15.69 28.32 16.62
C SER A 148 -15.63 27.95 15.13
N ASP A 149 -14.55 28.31 14.43
CA ASP A 149 -14.40 27.97 13.02
C ASP A 149 -14.37 26.44 12.85
N PRO A 150 -15.03 25.89 11.82
CA PRO A 150 -14.95 24.47 11.50
C PRO A 150 -13.59 24.11 10.89
N ILE A 151 -13.11 22.90 11.17
CA ILE A 151 -11.83 22.41 10.64
C ILE A 151 -11.86 22.10 9.14
N TYR A 152 -13.03 21.69 8.66
CA TYR A 152 -13.31 21.50 7.26
C TYR A 152 -14.78 21.81 6.98
N GLU A 153 -15.02 22.35 5.80
CA GLU A 153 -16.35 22.54 5.24
C GLU A 153 -16.38 21.82 3.90
N THR A 154 -17.22 20.79 3.79
CA THR A 154 -17.48 20.13 2.52
C THR A 154 -18.89 20.46 2.06
N THR A 155 -19.23 20.15 0.81
CA THR A 155 -20.59 20.35 0.28
C THR A 155 -21.66 19.66 1.09
N ASP A 156 -21.31 18.55 1.76
CA ASP A 156 -22.26 17.63 2.37
C ASP A 156 -22.09 17.50 3.90
N GLU A 157 -20.96 17.91 4.46
CA GLU A 157 -20.65 17.75 5.89
C GLU A 157 -19.87 18.97 6.45
N LEU A 158 -20.26 19.41 7.65
CA LEU A 158 -19.55 20.39 8.47
C LEU A 158 -18.69 19.65 9.50
N GLY A 159 -17.39 19.93 9.52
CA GLY A 159 -16.45 19.34 10.47
C GLY A 159 -16.60 19.88 11.90
N PRO A 160 -15.91 19.27 12.89
CA PRO A 160 -15.87 19.80 14.25
C PRO A 160 -15.25 21.20 14.28
N SER A 161 -15.62 21.99 15.27
CA SER A 161 -14.96 23.27 15.53
C SER A 161 -13.50 23.08 15.93
N ILE A 162 -12.66 24.09 15.72
CA ILE A 162 -11.26 24.08 16.17
C ILE A 162 -11.17 23.83 17.68
N HIS A 163 -12.06 24.44 18.46
CA HIS A 163 -12.15 24.22 19.91
C HIS A 163 -12.42 22.75 20.26
N ASP A 164 -13.47 22.16 19.66
CA ASP A 164 -13.88 20.78 19.99
C ASP A 164 -12.83 19.76 19.58
N PHE A 165 -12.20 19.97 18.43
CA PHE A 165 -11.12 19.10 17.99
C PHE A 165 -9.86 19.29 18.84
N SER A 166 -9.54 20.50 19.28
CA SER A 166 -8.43 20.72 20.22
C SER A 166 -8.67 19.98 21.54
N ALA A 167 -9.90 19.98 22.06
CA ALA A 167 -10.25 19.22 23.25
C ALA A 167 -10.15 17.70 23.01
N ALA A 168 -10.58 17.24 21.83
CA ALA A 168 -10.44 15.84 21.44
C ALA A 168 -8.95 15.42 21.34
N LEU A 169 -8.10 16.25 20.74
CA LEU A 169 -6.65 16.00 20.65
C LEU A 169 -6.02 15.85 22.05
N SER A 170 -6.36 16.71 23.00
CA SER A 170 -5.89 16.59 24.38
C SER A 170 -6.36 15.29 25.03
N THR A 171 -7.62 14.90 24.81
CA THR A 171 -8.18 13.64 25.33
C THR A 171 -7.44 12.42 24.75
N PHE A 172 -7.15 12.43 23.44
CA PHE A 172 -6.39 11.36 22.80
C PHE A 172 -4.95 11.30 23.29
N TRP A 173 -4.32 12.47 23.47
CA TRP A 173 -2.98 12.58 24.02
C TRP A 173 -2.90 11.99 25.43
N ASP A 174 -3.84 12.36 26.32
CA ASP A 174 -3.89 11.86 27.70
C ASP A 174 -4.12 10.35 27.75
N MET A 175 -4.96 9.83 26.86
CA MET A 175 -5.24 8.39 26.76
C MET A 175 -3.99 7.60 26.31
N LEU A 176 -3.34 8.02 25.22
CA LEU A 176 -2.17 7.34 24.66
C LEU A 176 -0.93 7.49 25.53
N ASN A 177 -0.79 8.62 26.24
CA ASN A 177 0.30 8.85 27.20
C ASN A 177 -0.05 8.41 28.62
N SER A 178 -1.14 7.69 28.84
CA SER A 178 -1.39 7.12 30.16
C SER A 178 -0.33 6.05 30.46
N PRO A 179 0.25 6.02 31.67
CA PRO A 179 1.24 5.01 32.04
C PRO A 179 0.73 3.58 31.83
N ALA A 180 -0.55 3.36 32.14
CA ALA A 180 -1.31 2.15 31.87
C ALA A 180 -1.16 1.64 30.43
N TYR A 181 -1.41 2.53 29.46
CA TYR A 181 -1.36 2.21 28.04
C TYR A 181 0.08 1.93 27.59
N ALA A 182 1.02 2.77 28.02
CA ALA A 182 2.42 2.64 27.69
C ALA A 182 3.04 1.35 28.28
N THR A 183 2.68 0.94 29.51
CA THR A 183 3.13 -0.32 30.12
C THR A 183 2.65 -1.53 29.32
N THR A 184 1.35 -1.58 28.99
CA THR A 184 0.79 -2.69 28.21
C THR A 184 1.49 -2.80 26.84
N LEU A 185 1.70 -1.66 26.16
CA LEU A 185 2.34 -1.64 24.86
C LEU A 185 3.85 -1.97 24.95
N ASP A 186 4.54 -1.51 25.99
CA ASP A 186 5.95 -1.85 26.26
C ASP A 186 6.13 -3.35 26.46
N ALA A 187 5.31 -3.95 27.31
CA ALA A 187 5.32 -5.39 27.57
C ALA A 187 5.06 -6.20 26.29
N ALA A 188 4.07 -5.81 25.49
CA ALA A 188 3.78 -6.47 24.21
C ALA A 188 4.96 -6.37 23.24
N VAL A 189 5.57 -5.19 23.10
CA VAL A 189 6.75 -4.96 22.24
C VAL A 189 7.94 -5.79 22.70
N ARG A 190 8.23 -5.86 24.01
CA ARG A 190 9.29 -6.73 24.56
C ARG A 190 9.01 -8.19 24.26
N ALA A 191 7.78 -8.67 24.51
CA ALA A 191 7.39 -10.04 24.21
C ALA A 191 7.51 -10.36 22.70
N GLY A 192 7.12 -9.43 21.83
CA GLY A 192 7.28 -9.55 20.37
C GLY A 192 8.74 -9.66 19.95
N ARG A 193 9.62 -8.84 20.54
CA ARG A 193 11.08 -8.89 20.29
C ARG A 193 11.71 -10.18 20.81
N PHE A 194 11.31 -10.64 21.99
CA PHE A 194 11.72 -11.95 22.52
C PHE A 194 11.35 -13.08 21.55
N LYS A 195 10.10 -13.13 21.08
CA LYS A 195 9.64 -14.14 20.09
C LYS A 195 10.45 -14.06 18.79
N ALA A 196 10.75 -12.85 18.31
CA ALA A 196 11.52 -12.66 17.09
C ALA A 196 12.97 -13.15 17.24
N LEU A 197 13.63 -12.82 18.35
CA LEU A 197 14.97 -13.30 18.68
C LEU A 197 15.02 -14.81 18.80
N TYR A 198 14.08 -15.39 19.54
CA TYR A 198 13.95 -16.83 19.70
C TYR A 198 13.84 -17.54 18.34
N ALA A 199 12.94 -17.05 17.47
CA ALA A 199 12.76 -17.59 16.13
C ALA A 199 14.02 -17.41 15.26
N GLU A 200 14.75 -16.31 15.41
CA GLU A 200 16.00 -16.06 14.70
C GLU A 200 17.11 -17.03 15.12
N ILE A 201 17.31 -17.25 16.43
CA ILE A 201 18.29 -18.22 16.94
C ILE A 201 18.01 -19.62 16.38
N LEU A 202 16.75 -20.06 16.43
CA LEU A 202 16.36 -21.35 15.84
C LEU A 202 16.61 -21.40 14.33
N ALA A 203 16.32 -20.32 13.62
CA ALA A 203 16.56 -20.23 12.18
C ALA A 203 18.07 -20.29 11.85
N GLN A 204 18.93 -19.60 12.60
CA GLN A 204 20.38 -19.64 12.43
C GLN A 204 20.94 -21.04 12.70
N HIS A 205 20.45 -21.71 13.75
CA HIS A 205 20.81 -23.09 14.07
C HIS A 205 20.39 -24.05 12.94
N SER A 206 19.15 -23.93 12.44
CA SER A 206 18.64 -24.79 11.36
C SER A 206 19.43 -24.66 10.05
N LYS A 207 20.05 -23.49 9.81
CA LYS A 207 20.90 -23.20 8.65
C LYS A 207 22.34 -23.66 8.85
N GLY A 208 22.72 -24.11 10.04
CA GLY A 208 24.09 -24.48 10.40
C GLY A 208 25.04 -23.28 10.53
N ASN A 209 24.50 -22.06 10.69
CA ASN A 209 25.31 -20.85 10.86
C ASN A 209 25.89 -20.74 12.28
N ILE A 210 25.23 -21.35 13.26
CA ILE A 210 25.67 -21.45 14.65
C ILE A 210 25.62 -22.91 15.10
N THR A 211 26.45 -23.28 16.07
CA THR A 211 26.46 -24.63 16.62
C THR A 211 25.31 -24.82 17.62
N ARG A 212 25.05 -26.08 18.02
CA ARG A 212 24.06 -26.38 19.05
C ARG A 212 24.44 -25.78 20.42
N ALA A 213 25.73 -25.72 20.74
CA ALA A 213 26.20 -25.13 21.98
C ALA A 213 25.92 -23.63 22.00
N ASP A 214 26.29 -22.92 20.93
CA ASP A 214 26.02 -21.48 20.77
C ASP A 214 24.52 -21.19 20.85
N ALA A 215 23.67 -22.03 20.23
CA ALA A 215 22.23 -21.85 20.27
C ALA A 215 21.64 -22.03 21.67
N ILE A 216 22.19 -22.94 22.48
CA ILE A 216 21.76 -23.13 23.88
C ILE A 216 22.21 -21.94 24.72
N GLU A 217 23.46 -21.49 24.58
CA GLU A 217 24.00 -20.32 25.30
C GLU A 217 23.18 -19.06 25.00
N LEU A 218 22.93 -18.77 23.72
CA LEU A 218 22.11 -17.61 23.32
C LEU A 218 20.67 -17.69 23.83
N LEU A 219 20.09 -18.90 23.94
CA LEU A 219 18.76 -19.08 24.52
C LEU A 219 18.79 -18.91 26.03
N GLU A 220 19.79 -19.45 26.72
CA GLU A 220 19.97 -19.27 28.16
C GLU A 220 20.14 -17.78 28.50
N ASP A 221 20.91 -17.03 27.73
CA ASP A 221 21.03 -15.57 27.86
C ASP A 221 19.67 -14.89 27.64
N LEU A 222 18.94 -15.27 26.58
CA LEU A 222 17.63 -14.71 26.27
C LEU A 222 16.58 -14.98 27.36
N TYR A 223 16.58 -16.17 27.97
CA TYR A 223 15.68 -16.51 29.09
C TYR A 223 16.15 -15.96 30.43
N SER A 224 17.44 -15.68 30.58
CA SER A 224 18.00 -15.01 31.76
C SER A 224 17.63 -13.52 31.78
N CYS A 225 17.33 -12.95 30.62
CA CYS A 225 16.61 -11.69 30.51
C CYS A 225 15.17 -11.94 30.99
N ASP A 226 14.91 -11.64 32.26
CA ASP A 226 13.55 -11.77 32.79
C ASP A 226 12.63 -10.80 32.01
N VAL A 227 11.75 -11.37 31.17
CA VAL A 227 10.83 -10.63 30.29
C VAL A 227 9.82 -9.83 31.12
N GLU A 228 9.57 -10.29 32.35
CA GLU A 228 8.70 -9.63 33.33
C GLU A 228 9.47 -8.64 34.22
N ASP A 229 10.81 -8.68 34.25
CA ASP A 229 11.60 -7.66 34.94
C ASP A 229 11.86 -6.46 34.00
N PRO A 230 11.21 -5.30 34.23
CA PRO A 230 11.45 -4.09 33.45
C PRO A 230 12.91 -3.60 33.51
N ARG A 231 13.74 -4.15 34.41
CA ARG A 231 15.17 -3.84 34.59
C ARG A 231 16.11 -4.63 33.69
N SER A 232 15.66 -5.65 32.96
CA SER A 232 16.52 -6.33 31.98
C SER A 232 16.82 -5.36 30.84
N GLU A 233 17.99 -4.71 30.89
CA GLU A 233 18.43 -3.71 29.90
C GLU A 233 18.59 -4.31 28.49
N ASP A 234 18.70 -5.65 28.42
CA ASP A 234 19.05 -6.39 27.22
C ASP A 234 17.89 -6.51 26.21
N LEU A 235 16.64 -6.49 26.66
CA LEU A 235 15.44 -6.47 25.80
C LEU A 235 14.79 -5.09 25.85
N HIS A 236 15.26 -4.20 24.97
CA HIS A 236 14.62 -2.90 24.80
C HIS A 236 13.13 -3.07 24.47
N GLY A 237 12.27 -2.33 25.18
CA GLY A 237 10.83 -2.20 24.88
C GLY A 237 10.55 -1.00 23.97
N LEU A 238 9.49 -0.24 24.27
CA LEU A 238 9.22 1.02 23.59
C LEU A 238 10.42 1.97 23.70
N ALA A 239 10.75 2.62 22.58
CA ALA A 239 11.57 3.82 22.58
C ALA A 239 10.88 4.93 23.39
N TRP A 240 11.63 5.52 24.32
CA TRP A 240 11.17 6.61 25.18
C TRP A 240 11.25 7.95 24.44
N ILE A 241 10.11 8.37 23.87
CA ILE A 241 10.00 9.58 23.05
C ILE A 241 9.36 10.77 23.77
N GLY A 242 9.24 10.74 25.10
CA GLY A 242 8.46 11.72 25.89
C GLY A 242 8.90 13.18 25.77
N GLY A 243 10.09 13.45 25.22
CA GLY A 243 10.60 14.80 24.93
C GLY A 243 10.90 15.04 23.45
N TRP A 244 10.55 14.11 22.56
CA TRP A 244 10.84 14.25 21.15
C TRP A 244 9.82 15.16 20.48
N SER A 245 10.31 16.00 19.55
CA SER A 245 9.43 16.73 18.64
C SER A 245 8.88 15.79 17.57
N PRO A 246 7.77 16.14 16.90
CA PRO A 246 7.25 15.34 15.79
C PRO A 246 8.27 15.07 14.69
N ALA A 247 9.13 16.06 14.40
CA ALA A 247 10.19 15.93 13.42
C ALA A 247 11.27 14.89 13.83
N MET A 248 11.57 14.77 15.12
CA MET A 248 12.50 13.75 15.63
C MET A 248 11.90 12.35 15.52
N ILE A 249 10.62 12.20 15.88
CA ILE A 249 9.90 10.93 15.72
C ILE A 249 9.84 10.54 14.24
N GLY A 250 9.50 11.48 13.37
CA GLY A 250 9.49 11.30 11.93
C GLY A 250 10.85 10.87 11.38
N ALA A 251 11.93 11.56 11.75
CA ALA A 251 13.28 11.21 11.30
C ALA A 251 13.74 9.82 11.78
N TRP A 252 13.38 9.45 13.01
CA TRP A 252 13.68 8.12 13.54
C TRP A 252 12.91 7.02 12.79
N LEU A 253 11.61 7.22 12.54
CA LEU A 253 10.80 6.30 11.74
C LEU A 253 11.30 6.24 10.29
N ASP A 254 11.68 7.37 9.69
CA ASP A 254 12.26 7.42 8.34
C ASP A 254 13.54 6.58 8.24
N GLU A 255 14.45 6.67 9.22
CA GLU A 255 15.65 5.84 9.23
C GLU A 255 15.31 4.35 9.41
N LYS A 256 14.37 4.03 10.32
CA LYS A 256 13.89 2.66 10.56
C LYS A 256 13.34 2.02 9.28
N TYR A 257 12.59 2.78 8.49
CA TYR A 257 11.95 2.30 7.25
C TYR A 257 12.78 2.54 5.98
N ARG A 258 13.90 3.26 6.06
CA ARG A 258 14.69 3.69 4.90
C ARG A 258 15.00 2.56 3.93
N ILE A 259 15.49 1.43 4.45
CA ILE A 259 15.89 0.29 3.61
C ILE A 259 14.66 -0.48 3.11
N VAL A 260 13.65 -0.65 3.95
CA VAL A 260 12.40 -1.36 3.60
C VAL A 260 11.69 -0.66 2.44
N LEU A 261 11.40 0.63 2.60
CA LEU A 261 10.70 1.40 1.59
C LEU A 261 11.53 1.58 0.32
N ALA A 262 12.87 1.73 0.41
CA ALA A 262 13.73 1.79 -0.77
C ALA A 262 13.71 0.49 -1.59
N VAL A 263 13.73 -0.66 -0.91
CA VAL A 263 13.63 -1.98 -1.56
C VAL A 263 12.27 -2.13 -2.24
N GLU A 264 11.18 -1.87 -1.51
CA GLU A 264 9.83 -1.99 -2.05
C GLU A 264 9.58 -1.04 -3.23
N LYS A 265 10.07 0.20 -3.15
CA LYS A 265 10.03 1.18 -4.25
C LYS A 265 10.77 0.66 -5.48
N THR A 266 11.89 -0.01 -5.28
CA THR A 266 12.68 -0.61 -6.37
C THR A 266 11.95 -1.80 -6.99
N GLU A 267 11.38 -2.69 -6.18
CA GLU A 267 10.62 -3.85 -6.65
C GLU A 267 9.32 -3.45 -7.36
N ALA A 268 8.58 -2.49 -6.83
CA ALA A 268 7.39 -1.94 -7.50
C ALA A 268 7.73 -1.32 -8.86
N ARG A 269 8.88 -0.61 -8.96
CA ARG A 269 9.37 -0.09 -10.25
C ARG A 269 9.73 -1.22 -11.22
N ARG A 270 10.34 -2.31 -10.75
CA ARG A 270 10.66 -3.49 -11.57
C ARG A 270 9.38 -4.17 -12.09
N LEU A 271 8.39 -4.35 -11.22
CA LEU A 271 7.10 -4.95 -11.57
C LEU A 271 6.36 -4.12 -12.62
N ARG A 272 6.26 -2.79 -12.42
CA ARG A 272 5.64 -1.87 -13.40
C ARG A 272 6.34 -1.92 -14.77
N ARG A 273 7.66 -2.03 -14.79
CA ARG A 273 8.43 -2.17 -16.05
C ARG A 273 8.12 -3.50 -16.74
N ARG A 274 7.97 -4.59 -15.98
CA ARG A 274 7.60 -5.90 -16.52
C ARG A 274 6.19 -5.89 -17.09
N GLN A 275 5.20 -5.38 -16.35
CA GLN A 275 3.82 -5.24 -16.81
C GLN A 275 3.72 -4.43 -18.11
N ARG A 276 4.42 -3.29 -18.20
CA ARG A 276 4.47 -2.49 -19.43
C ARG A 276 5.06 -3.26 -20.63
N ARG A 277 6.07 -4.11 -20.40
CA ARG A 277 6.64 -4.95 -21.47
C ARG A 277 5.66 -6.03 -21.92
N GLU A 278 4.96 -6.65 -20.99
CA GLU A 278 3.95 -7.67 -21.26
C GLU A 278 2.75 -7.07 -22.00
N GLU A 279 2.24 -5.92 -21.57
CA GLU A 279 1.18 -5.16 -22.26
C GLU A 279 1.60 -4.76 -23.69
N HIS A 280 2.83 -4.28 -23.85
CA HIS A 280 3.36 -3.91 -25.16
C HIS A 280 3.50 -5.14 -26.08
N TYR A 281 4.02 -6.25 -25.55
CA TYR A 281 4.10 -7.52 -26.28
C TYR A 281 2.71 -8.01 -26.70
N PHE A 282 1.73 -7.95 -25.81
CA PHE A 282 0.35 -8.34 -26.10
C PHE A 282 -0.28 -7.47 -27.19
N LYS A 283 -0.10 -6.14 -27.13
CA LYS A 283 -0.54 -5.21 -28.18
C LYS A 283 0.10 -5.54 -29.53
N GLN A 284 1.40 -5.82 -29.57
CA GLN A 284 2.09 -6.21 -30.80
C GLN A 284 1.57 -7.55 -31.36
N LEU A 285 1.30 -8.52 -30.49
CA LEU A 285 0.73 -9.80 -30.89
C LEU A 285 -0.67 -9.63 -31.49
N GLN A 286 -1.53 -8.81 -30.87
CA GLN A 286 -2.85 -8.49 -31.40
C GLN A 286 -2.78 -7.81 -32.77
N GLN A 287 -1.84 -6.87 -32.96
CA GLN A 287 -1.62 -6.23 -34.25
C GLN A 287 -1.18 -7.23 -35.33
N ARG A 288 -0.26 -8.16 -35.02
CA ARG A 288 0.16 -9.22 -35.94
C ARG A 288 -0.99 -10.15 -36.33
N ILE A 289 -1.80 -10.57 -35.36
CA ILE A 289 -2.99 -11.40 -35.60
C ILE A 289 -3.97 -10.67 -36.50
N HIS A 290 -4.21 -9.38 -36.24
CA HIS A 290 -5.10 -8.56 -37.07
C HIS A 290 -4.58 -8.42 -38.51
N GLN A 291 -3.29 -8.15 -38.69
CA GLN A 291 -2.66 -8.08 -40.02
C GLN A 291 -2.73 -9.41 -40.76
N GLN A 292 -2.50 -10.54 -40.08
CA GLN A 292 -2.66 -11.86 -40.67
C GLN A 292 -4.10 -12.14 -41.12
N ARG A 293 -5.10 -11.75 -40.31
CA ARG A 293 -6.52 -11.87 -40.68
C ARG A 293 -6.83 -11.05 -41.93
N LEU A 294 -6.39 -9.79 -41.98
CA LEU A 294 -6.55 -8.93 -43.16
C LEU A 294 -5.85 -9.52 -44.40
N ALA A 295 -4.65 -10.08 -44.23
CA ALA A 295 -3.91 -10.71 -45.33
C ALA A 295 -4.64 -11.96 -45.86
N ILE A 296 -5.15 -12.81 -44.97
CA ILE A 296 -5.95 -14.00 -45.33
C ILE A 296 -7.24 -13.57 -46.06
N GLU A 297 -7.92 -12.53 -45.58
CA GLU A 297 -9.13 -12.01 -46.19
C GLU A 297 -8.87 -11.45 -47.59
N LYS A 298 -7.77 -10.69 -47.75
CA LYS A 298 -7.32 -10.20 -49.06
C LYS A 298 -6.96 -11.34 -50.01
N GLN A 299 -6.29 -12.39 -49.53
CA GLN A 299 -6.01 -13.59 -50.33
C GLN A 299 -7.29 -14.30 -50.76
N LYS A 300 -8.28 -14.44 -49.87
CA LYS A 300 -9.60 -14.99 -50.22
C LYS A 300 -10.27 -14.15 -51.30
N GLN A 301 -10.29 -12.82 -51.16
CA GLN A 301 -10.87 -11.93 -52.18
C GLN A 301 -10.16 -12.06 -53.54
N MET A 302 -8.82 -12.13 -53.56
CA MET A 302 -8.08 -12.36 -54.80
C MET A 302 -8.38 -13.73 -55.42
N ALA A 303 -8.52 -14.78 -54.60
CA ALA A 303 -8.90 -16.10 -55.07
C ALA A 303 -10.32 -16.13 -55.64
N TYR A 304 -11.28 -15.48 -54.98
CA TYR A 304 -12.65 -15.33 -55.48
C TYR A 304 -12.70 -14.50 -56.78
N GLY A 305 -11.97 -13.39 -56.85
CA GLY A 305 -11.85 -12.58 -58.08
C GLY A 305 -11.16 -13.34 -59.23
N GLY A 306 -10.15 -14.16 -58.91
CA GLY A 306 -9.51 -15.06 -59.87
C GLY A 306 -10.41 -16.19 -60.35
N MET A 307 -11.27 -16.73 -59.48
CA MET A 307 -12.30 -17.70 -59.85
C MET A 307 -13.32 -17.08 -60.80
N GLN A 308 -13.84 -15.89 -60.47
CA GLN A 308 -14.76 -15.16 -61.35
C GLN A 308 -14.12 -14.77 -62.70
N ALA A 309 -12.83 -14.42 -62.71
CA ALA A 309 -12.10 -14.15 -63.95
C ALA A 309 -11.95 -15.41 -64.82
N ARG A 310 -11.64 -16.57 -64.21
CA ARG A 310 -11.58 -17.86 -64.92
C ARG A 310 -12.94 -18.28 -65.48
N GLU A 311 -14.00 -18.16 -64.70
CA GLU A 311 -15.37 -18.41 -65.16
C GLU A 311 -15.77 -17.49 -66.33
N TRP A 312 -15.34 -16.22 -66.29
CA TRP A 312 -15.57 -15.27 -67.37
C TRP A 312 -14.78 -15.61 -68.66
N GLU A 313 -13.53 -16.04 -68.53
CA GLU A 313 -12.69 -16.49 -69.64
C GLU A 313 -13.27 -17.77 -70.29
N GLU A 314 -13.72 -18.74 -69.49
CA GLU A 314 -14.40 -19.94 -70.01
C GLU A 314 -15.70 -19.61 -70.75
N LYS A 315 -16.45 -18.62 -70.25
CA LYS A 315 -17.67 -18.14 -70.90
C LYS A 315 -17.36 -17.47 -72.24
N LYS A 316 -16.28 -16.67 -72.33
CA LYS A 316 -15.80 -16.12 -73.61
C LYS A 316 -15.41 -17.22 -74.59
N ILE A 317 -14.70 -18.25 -74.14
CA ILE A 317 -14.31 -19.39 -74.98
C ILE A 317 -15.57 -20.09 -75.51
N ARG A 318 -16.55 -20.40 -74.66
CA ARG A 318 -17.84 -20.98 -75.06
C ARG A 318 -18.57 -20.11 -76.09
N VAL A 319 -18.64 -18.80 -75.87
CA VAL A 319 -19.25 -17.86 -76.84
C VAL A 319 -18.48 -17.82 -78.16
N SER A 320 -17.15 -17.90 -78.14
CA SER A 320 -16.33 -17.93 -79.34
C SER A 320 -16.53 -19.23 -80.15
N GLN A 321 -16.60 -20.37 -79.46
CA GLN A 321 -16.89 -21.68 -80.05
C GLN A 321 -18.29 -21.70 -80.65
N TYR A 322 -19.29 -21.16 -79.94
CA TYR A 322 -20.65 -21.02 -80.44
C TYR A 322 -20.73 -20.12 -81.68
N ARG A 323 -20.00 -18.98 -81.69
CA ARG A 323 -19.90 -18.12 -82.88
C ARG A 323 -19.21 -18.82 -84.04
N ALA A 324 -18.18 -19.63 -83.80
CA ALA A 324 -17.52 -20.43 -84.84
C ALA A 324 -18.47 -21.51 -85.39
N TYR A 325 -19.25 -22.17 -84.54
CA TYR A 325 -20.30 -23.10 -84.93
C TYR A 325 -21.38 -22.42 -85.77
N LEU A 326 -21.90 -21.27 -85.34
CA LEU A 326 -22.87 -20.49 -86.12
C LEU A 326 -22.29 -20.05 -87.48
N ARG A 327 -21.02 -19.65 -87.55
CA ARG A 327 -20.36 -19.36 -88.84
C ARG A 327 -20.27 -20.59 -89.74
N ARG A 328 -20.02 -21.78 -89.19
CA ARG A 328 -20.04 -23.04 -89.96
C ARG A 328 -21.45 -23.37 -90.46
N LEU A 329 -22.48 -23.13 -89.65
CA LEU A 329 -23.89 -23.28 -90.05
C LEU A 329 -24.30 -22.30 -91.16
N VAL A 330 -23.83 -21.05 -91.10
CA VAL A 330 -24.12 -20.02 -92.11
C VAL A 330 -23.32 -20.26 -93.39
N ALA A 331 -22.04 -20.65 -93.28
CA ALA A 331 -21.22 -21.08 -94.43
C ALA A 331 -21.70 -22.42 -95.02
N GLY A 332 -22.39 -23.23 -94.22
CA GLY A 332 -23.02 -24.50 -94.57
C GLY A 332 -24.45 -24.38 -95.09
N LYS A 333 -24.94 -23.19 -95.45
CA LYS A 333 -26.07 -23.08 -96.38
C LYS A 333 -25.59 -23.34 -97.79
N HIS A 334 -25.30 -24.60 -98.08
CA HIS A 334 -25.80 -25.35 -99.23
C HIS A 334 -25.61 -26.85 -98.92
N SER A 335 -26.74 -27.49 -98.60
CA SER A 335 -27.02 -28.91 -98.84
C SER A 335 -26.71 -29.96 -97.75
N VAL A 336 -27.83 -30.52 -97.25
CA VAL A 336 -28.10 -31.91 -96.84
C VAL A 336 -27.94 -32.31 -95.35
N TYR A 337 -29.10 -32.63 -94.77
CA TYR A 337 -29.41 -33.62 -93.73
C TYR A 337 -28.25 -34.39 -93.07
N GLN A 338 -28.12 -34.26 -91.75
CA GLN A 338 -28.14 -35.40 -90.80
C GLN A 338 -28.18 -34.92 -89.34
N ALA A 339 -28.91 -35.66 -88.52
CA ALA A 339 -29.16 -35.43 -87.10
C ALA A 339 -27.86 -35.43 -86.28
N VAL A 340 -27.73 -34.48 -85.35
CA VAL A 340 -26.80 -34.61 -84.21
C VAL A 340 -27.52 -34.12 -82.96
N GLU A 341 -27.60 -35.03 -82.00
CA GLU A 341 -28.14 -34.87 -80.66
C GLU A 341 -27.47 -33.71 -79.91
N MET A 342 -28.29 -32.96 -79.16
CA MET A 342 -27.81 -31.99 -78.18
C MET A 342 -27.25 -32.74 -76.97
N PRO A 343 -26.01 -32.46 -76.52
CA PRO A 343 -25.58 -32.89 -75.19
C PRO A 343 -26.31 -32.06 -74.14
N GLU A 344 -26.84 -32.77 -73.16
CA GLU A 344 -27.51 -32.26 -71.97
C GLU A 344 -26.68 -31.23 -71.21
N TYR A 345 -27.38 -30.24 -70.68
CA TYR A 345 -26.88 -29.35 -69.63
C TYR A 345 -26.68 -30.14 -68.33
N TYR A 346 -25.48 -30.06 -67.76
CA TYR A 346 -25.28 -29.93 -66.32
C TYR A 346 -24.22 -28.86 -66.05
#